data_AF-A0ABD5YYM5-F1
#
_entry.id   AF-A0ABD5YYM5-F1
#
_cell.length_a   1.000
_cell.length_b   1.000
_cell.length_c   1.000
_cell.angle_alpha   90.00
_cell.angle_beta   90.00
_cell.angle_gamma   90.00
#
_symmetry.space_group_name_H-M   'P 1'
#
loop_
_entity.id
_entity.type
_entity.pdbx_description
1 polymer ?
#
loop_
_entity_poly.entity_id
_entity_poly.type
_entity_poly.pdbx_seq_one_letter_code
_entity_poly.pdbx_strand_id
1 'polypeptide(L)'
;MTTLTSEQAQKVNNTGDRIGEMFVEQGVSTSQLRKVYGEIKQAENEFKFEDSPEQAKRTLLLLKPHLAYAAARKENMSVVNKKISNLIDPVIKNNSSEEMELFFRLMEAIVAYHAYYDNKKGDS
;
A
#
# COMPACT_ATOMS: atom_id res chain seq x y z
N MET A 1 0.31 17.90 -9.28
CA MET A 1 -0.33 16.58 -9.52
C MET A 1 0.16 16.08 -10.85
N THR A 2 0.92 14.99 -10.88
CA THR A 2 1.36 14.37 -12.12
C THR A 2 0.17 13.65 -12.76
N THR A 3 -0.05 13.86 -14.06
CA THR A 3 -1.07 13.14 -14.82
C THR A 3 -0.53 11.74 -15.12
N LEU A 4 -1.27 10.69 -14.72
CA LEU A 4 -0.90 9.32 -15.07
C LEU A 4 -1.09 9.11 -16.56
N THR A 5 -0.12 8.43 -17.18
CA THR A 5 -0.33 7.82 -18.48
C THR A 5 -1.39 6.71 -18.38
N SER A 6 -2.06 6.40 -19.49
CA SER A 6 -3.04 5.30 -19.54
C SER A 6 -2.40 3.96 -19.14
N GLU A 7 -1.13 3.74 -19.50
CA GLU A 7 -0.37 2.54 -19.12
C GLU A 7 -0.17 2.45 -17.60
N GLN A 8 0.26 3.55 -16.96
CA GLN A 8 0.41 3.60 -15.50
C GLN A 8 -0.92 3.38 -14.78
N ALA A 9 -2.00 4.01 -15.26
CA ALA A 9 -3.33 3.83 -14.69
C ALA A 9 -3.78 2.37 -14.76
N GLN A 10 -3.61 1.71 -15.90
CA GLN A 10 -3.94 0.29 -16.08
C GLN A 10 -3.10 -0.60 -15.15
N LYS A 11 -1.80 -0.30 -15.01
CA LYS A 11 -0.91 -1.07 -14.15
C LYS A 11 -1.28 -0.94 -12.67
N VAL A 12 -1.62 0.26 -12.21
CA VAL A 12 -2.14 0.51 -10.85
C VAL A 12 -3.41 -0.29 -10.63
N ASN A 13 -4.38 -0.20 -11.55
CA ASN A 13 -5.65 -0.89 -11.45
C ASN A 13 -5.47 -2.42 -11.32
N ASN A 14 -4.77 -3.03 -12.29
CA ASN A 14 -4.61 -4.49 -12.34
C ASN A 14 -3.79 -5.03 -11.16
N THR A 15 -2.78 -4.26 -10.72
CA THR A 15 -1.96 -4.67 -9.58
C THR A 15 -2.73 -4.53 -8.26
N GLY A 16 -3.50 -3.46 -8.12
CA GLY A 16 -4.36 -3.20 -6.96
C GLY A 16 -5.42 -4.28 -6.80
N ASP A 17 -6.11 -4.61 -7.91
CA ASP A 17 -7.12 -5.67 -7.99
C ASP A 17 -6.58 -7.01 -7.47
N ARG A 18 -5.51 -7.51 -8.12
CA ARG A 18 -4.87 -8.78 -7.78
C ARG A 18 -4.38 -8.84 -6.33
N ILE A 19 -3.80 -7.77 -5.80
CA ILE A 19 -3.29 -7.75 -4.42
C ILE A 19 -4.43 -7.62 -3.41
N GLY A 20 -5.44 -6.81 -3.70
CA GLY A 20 -6.62 -6.62 -2.87
C GLY A 20 -7.38 -7.93 -2.67
N GLU A 21 -7.68 -8.64 -3.75
CA GLU A 21 -8.33 -9.97 -3.70
C GLU A 21 -7.49 -10.96 -2.90
N MET A 22 -6.20 -11.09 -3.23
CA MET A 22 -5.27 -11.97 -2.53
C MET A 22 -5.22 -11.68 -1.02
N PHE A 23 -5.28 -10.42 -0.58
CA PHE A 23 -5.34 -10.11 0.86
C PHE A 23 -6.63 -10.61 1.52
N VAL A 24 -7.78 -10.51 0.84
CA VAL A 24 -9.05 -11.08 1.31
C VAL A 24 -8.99 -12.61 1.35
N GLU A 25 -8.35 -13.26 0.38
CA GLU A 25 -8.13 -14.72 0.37
C GLU A 25 -7.24 -15.19 1.53
N GLN A 26 -6.24 -14.40 1.89
CA GLN A 26 -5.35 -14.67 3.01
C GLN A 26 -5.95 -14.27 4.37
N GLY A 27 -7.22 -13.84 4.41
CA GLY A 27 -7.93 -13.51 5.63
C GLY A 27 -7.45 -12.22 6.30
N VAL A 28 -6.85 -11.29 5.55
CA VAL A 28 -6.50 -9.96 6.08
C VAL A 28 -7.78 -9.17 6.30
N SER A 29 -8.04 -8.74 7.53
CA SER A 29 -9.24 -7.96 7.85
C SER A 29 -9.14 -6.51 7.37
N THR A 30 -10.29 -5.89 7.13
CA THR A 30 -10.40 -4.45 6.85
C THR A 30 -9.68 -3.60 7.91
N SER A 31 -9.78 -3.97 9.20
CA SER A 31 -9.11 -3.24 10.29
C SER A 31 -7.58 -3.36 10.25
N GLN A 32 -7.05 -4.53 9.87
CA GLN A 32 -5.62 -4.74 9.70
C GLN A 32 -5.08 -3.91 8.54
N LEU A 33 -5.75 -3.96 7.39
CA LEU A 33 -5.31 -3.23 6.19
C LEU A 33 -5.43 -1.71 6.39
N ARG A 34 -6.51 -1.23 7.01
CA ARG A 34 -6.70 0.20 7.32
C ARG A 34 -5.59 0.75 8.22
N LYS A 35 -5.10 -0.03 9.19
CA LYS A 35 -3.99 0.40 10.06
C LYS A 35 -2.72 0.67 9.24
N VAL A 36 -2.36 -0.26 8.37
CA VAL A 36 -1.20 -0.12 7.48
C VAL A 36 -1.37 1.06 6.53
N TYR A 37 -2.56 1.19 5.94
CA TYR A 37 -2.87 2.30 5.03
C TYR A 37 -2.81 3.66 5.73
N GLY A 38 -3.17 3.76 7.01
CA GLY A 38 -3.04 4.99 7.79
C GLY A 38 -1.59 5.49 7.88
N GLU A 39 -0.63 4.59 8.11
CA GLU A 39 0.80 4.95 8.13
C GLU A 39 1.29 5.39 6.74
N ILE A 40 0.76 4.79 5.67
CA ILE A 40 1.07 5.20 4.29
C ILE A 40 0.48 6.58 3.97
N LYS A 41 -0.75 6.87 4.44
CA LYS A 41 -1.35 8.21 4.29
C LYS A 41 -0.57 9.28 5.03
N GLN A 42 0.05 8.95 6.16
CA GLN A 42 0.96 9.87 6.83
C GLN A 42 2.15 10.21 5.92
N ALA A 43 2.83 9.21 5.37
CA ALA A 43 3.94 9.44 4.43
C ALA A 43 3.50 10.23 3.18
N GLU A 44 2.28 9.99 2.68
CA GLU A 44 1.72 10.74 1.57
C GLU A 44 1.47 12.21 1.93
N ASN A 45 1.01 12.49 3.16
CA ASN A 45 0.81 13.86 3.61
C ASN A 45 2.14 14.62 3.77
N GLU A 46 3.14 13.96 4.36
CA GLU A 46 4.52 14.47 4.47
C GLU A 46 5.09 14.79 3.08
N PHE A 47 4.79 13.95 2.08
CA PHE A 47 5.22 14.18 0.70
C PHE A 47 4.47 15.32 0.01
N LYS A 48 3.12 15.36 0.10
CA LYS A 48 2.29 16.27 -0.70
C LYS A 48 2.09 17.65 -0.09
N PHE A 49 2.00 17.74 1.24
CA PHE A 49 1.57 18.97 1.92
C PHE A 49 2.69 19.63 2.70
N GLU A 50 3.61 18.83 3.25
CA GLU A 50 4.78 19.35 3.99
C GLU A 50 6.00 19.54 3.10
N ASP A 51 5.89 19.21 1.80
CA ASP A 51 6.99 19.25 0.81
C ASP A 51 8.28 18.60 1.34
N SER A 52 8.12 17.49 2.06
CA SER A 52 9.16 16.83 2.84
C SER A 52 9.41 15.39 2.35
N PRO A 53 9.92 15.21 1.11
CA PRO A 53 10.08 13.87 0.51
C PRO A 53 11.03 12.96 1.29
N GLU A 54 12.07 13.51 1.93
CA GLU A 54 12.95 12.72 2.80
C GLU A 54 12.26 12.23 4.07
N GLN A 55 11.30 13.00 4.60
CA GLN A 55 10.51 12.59 5.76
C GLN A 55 9.57 11.45 5.37
N ALA A 56 8.84 11.61 4.26
CA ALA A 56 7.98 10.58 3.70
C ALA A 56 8.72 9.25 3.48
N LYS A 57 9.95 9.29 2.94
CA LYS A 57 10.78 8.10 2.78
C LYS A 57 11.14 7.44 4.11
N ARG A 58 11.51 8.22 5.14
CA ARG A 58 11.81 7.68 6.46
C ARG A 58 10.59 6.99 7.06
N THR A 59 9.41 7.59 6.91
CA THR A 59 8.15 7.00 7.35
C THR A 59 7.88 5.67 6.64
N LEU A 60 8.06 5.59 5.31
CA LEU A 60 7.96 4.33 4.57
C LEU A 60 9.03 3.29 4.97
N LEU A 61 10.27 3.72 5.24
CA LEU A 61 11.31 2.82 5.75
C LEU A 61 10.93 2.19 7.09
N LEU A 62 10.38 2.99 8.01
CA LEU A 62 9.96 2.55 9.34
C LEU A 62 8.68 1.71 9.33
N LEU A 63 7.87 1.80 8.27
CA LEU A 63 6.74 0.90 8.09
C LEU A 63 7.19 -0.56 7.93
N LYS A 64 8.37 -0.83 7.35
CA LYS A 64 8.89 -2.20 7.18
C LYS A 64 9.03 -2.96 8.51
N PRO A 65 9.74 -2.45 9.54
CA PRO A 65 9.79 -3.13 10.84
C PRO A 65 8.43 -3.21 11.54
N HIS A 66 7.52 -2.23 11.37
CA HIS A 66 6.15 -2.33 11.90
C HIS A 66 5.38 -3.51 11.27
N LEU A 67 5.49 -3.68 9.95
CA LEU A 67 4.89 -4.80 9.22
C LEU A 67 5.52 -6.14 9.62
N ALA A 68 6.85 -6.20 9.79
CA ALA A 68 7.54 -7.40 10.26
C ALA A 68 7.06 -7.81 11.66
N TYR A 69 6.89 -6.86 12.57
CA TYR A 69 6.32 -7.12 13.89
C TYR A 69 4.87 -7.62 13.81
N ALA A 70 4.04 -6.99 12.97
CA ALA A 70 2.65 -7.42 12.76
C ALA A 70 2.59 -8.86 12.21
N ALA A 71 3.45 -9.21 11.25
CA ALA A 71 3.59 -10.55 10.68
C ALA A 71 4.04 -11.60 11.71
N ALA A 72 4.94 -11.23 12.64
CA ALA A 72 5.34 -12.12 13.72
C ALA A 72 4.20 -12.38 14.73
N ARG A 73 3.25 -11.45 14.86
CA ARG A 73 2.10 -11.56 15.77
C ARG A 73 0.88 -12.23 15.15
N LYS A 74 0.71 -12.11 13.84
CA LYS A 74 -0.44 -12.64 13.10
C LYS A 74 0.01 -13.17 11.74
N GLU A 75 -0.18 -14.47 11.51
CA GLU A 75 0.29 -15.15 10.31
C GLU A 75 -0.22 -14.51 9.02
N ASN A 76 -1.50 -14.12 8.99
CA ASN A 76 -2.10 -13.45 7.82
C ASN A 76 -1.44 -12.10 7.47
N MET A 77 -0.69 -11.48 8.37
CA MET A 77 0.08 -10.25 8.08
C MET A 77 1.41 -10.53 7.37
N SER A 78 1.85 -11.79 7.28
CA SER A 78 3.07 -12.17 6.55
C SER A 78 2.99 -11.80 5.06
N VAL A 79 1.84 -12.03 4.43
CA VAL A 79 1.61 -11.64 3.03
C VAL A 79 1.63 -10.12 2.85
N VAL A 80 1.05 -9.38 3.80
CA VAL A 80 1.01 -7.91 3.79
C VAL A 80 2.42 -7.35 3.91
N ASN A 81 3.19 -7.85 4.88
CA ASN A 81 4.59 -7.47 5.09
C ASN A 81 5.42 -7.70 3.83
N LYS A 82 5.37 -8.91 3.26
CA LYS A 82 6.15 -9.25 2.07
C LYS A 82 5.78 -8.37 0.88
N LYS A 83 4.48 -8.17 0.61
CA LYS A 83 4.04 -7.42 -0.57
C LYS A 83 4.33 -5.93 -0.45
N ILE A 84 3.98 -5.31 0.68
CA ILE A 84 4.15 -3.87 0.85
C ILE A 84 5.62 -3.49 0.99
N SER A 85 6.42 -4.27 1.74
CA SER A 85 7.87 -4.02 1.83
C SER A 85 8.56 -4.08 0.45
N ASN A 86 8.17 -5.04 -0.40
CA ASN A 86 8.72 -5.14 -1.76
C ASN A 86 8.29 -3.98 -2.67
N LEU A 87 7.12 -3.37 -2.42
CA LEU A 87 6.65 -2.19 -3.15
C LEU A 87 7.35 -0.91 -2.68
N ILE A 88 7.77 -0.85 -1.41
CA ILE A 88 8.48 0.29 -0.82
C ILE A 88 9.93 0.40 -1.34
N ASP A 89 10.62 -0.73 -1.51
CA ASP A 89 12.05 -0.76 -1.89
C ASP A 89 12.39 0.05 -3.16
N PRO A 90 11.71 -0.13 -4.31
CA PRO A 90 12.02 0.65 -5.51
C PRO A 90 11.73 2.15 -5.34
N VAL A 91 10.65 2.49 -4.64
CA VAL A 91 10.22 3.89 -4.41
C VAL A 91 11.30 4.67 -3.65
N ILE A 92 11.90 4.03 -2.64
CA ILE A 92 12.97 4.66 -1.85
C ILE A 92 14.26 4.74 -2.65
N LYS A 93 14.60 3.68 -3.39
CA LYS A 93 15.87 3.58 -4.12
C LYS A 93 15.99 4.62 -5.23
N ASN A 94 14.91 4.81 -5.99
CA ASN A 94 14.95 5.62 -7.21
C ASN A 94 14.78 7.12 -6.95
N ASN A 95 14.34 7.51 -5.75
CA ASN A 95 14.12 8.92 -5.38
C ASN A 95 13.27 9.70 -6.41
N SER A 96 12.26 9.04 -6.98
CA SER A 96 11.38 9.62 -7.99
C SER A 96 10.05 10.02 -7.37
N SER A 97 9.71 11.31 -7.47
CA SER A 97 8.40 11.83 -7.07
C SER A 97 7.25 11.12 -7.79
N GLU A 98 7.44 10.78 -9.07
CA GLU A 98 6.46 10.05 -9.85
C GLU A 98 6.25 8.64 -9.32
N GLU A 99 7.32 7.91 -9.00
CA GLU A 99 7.19 6.56 -8.43
C GLU A 99 6.56 6.57 -7.03
N MET A 100 6.84 7.60 -6.24
CA MET A 100 6.19 7.80 -4.95
C MET A 100 4.69 8.09 -5.10
N GLU A 101 4.30 8.94 -6.05
CA GLU A 101 2.88 9.16 -6.38
C GLU A 101 2.20 7.88 -6.89
N LEU A 102 2.86 7.10 -7.75
CA LEU A 102 2.35 5.81 -8.25
C LEU A 102 2.18 4.79 -7.12
N PHE A 103 3.10 4.77 -6.15
CA PHE A 103 2.99 3.91 -4.97
C PHE A 103 1.76 4.26 -4.13
N PHE A 104 1.53 5.55 -3.83
CA PHE A 104 0.35 5.94 -3.07
C PHE A 104 -0.96 5.56 -3.77
N ARG A 105 -1.03 5.77 -5.09
CA ARG A 105 -2.20 5.36 -5.90
C ARG A 105 -2.39 3.85 -5.93
N LEU A 106 -1.30 3.09 -5.98
CA LEU A 106 -1.37 1.63 -5.88
C LEU A 106 -1.92 1.20 -4.52
N MET A 107 -1.50 1.84 -3.43
CA MET A 107 -2.00 1.53 -2.09
C MET A 107 -3.48 1.88 -1.94
N GLU A 108 -3.93 3.00 -2.52
CA GLU A 108 -5.35 3.36 -2.65
C GLU A 108 -6.14 2.28 -3.38
N ALA A 109 -5.64 1.81 -4.54
CA ALA A 109 -6.30 0.76 -5.31
C ALA A 109 -6.38 -0.57 -4.55
N ILE A 110 -5.30 -0.98 -3.86
CA ILE A 110 -5.28 -2.20 -3.03
C ILE A 110 -6.37 -2.16 -1.96
N VAL A 111 -6.50 -1.03 -1.25
CA VAL A 111 -7.52 -0.87 -0.18
C VAL A 111 -8.93 -0.88 -0.77
N ALA A 112 -9.14 -0.21 -1.91
CA ALA A 112 -10.44 -0.17 -2.57
C ALA A 112 -10.89 -1.56 -3.04
N TYR A 113 -10.00 -2.32 -3.71
CA TYR A 113 -10.30 -3.66 -4.18
C TYR A 113 -10.43 -4.66 -3.04
N HIS A 114 -9.60 -4.57 -2.00
CA HIS A 114 -9.78 -5.37 -0.79
C HIS A 114 -11.17 -5.18 -0.21
N ALA A 115 -11.64 -3.94 -0.02
CA ALA A 115 -12.97 -3.65 0.49
C ALA A 115 -14.09 -4.19 -0.44
N TYR A 116 -13.91 -4.09 -1.76
CA TYR A 116 -14.85 -4.67 -2.73
C TYR A 116 -15.01 -6.18 -2.55
N TYR A 117 -13.90 -6.93 -2.47
CA TYR A 117 -13.91 -8.38 -2.33
C TYR A 117 -14.33 -8.85 -0.92
N ASP A 118 -13.97 -8.11 0.13
CA ASP A 118 -14.35 -8.40 1.53
C ASP A 118 -15.88 -8.35 1.68
N ASN A 119 -16.52 -7.33 1.11
CA ASN A 119 -17.99 -7.20 1.12
C ASN A 119 -18.66 -8.32 0.32
N LYS A 120 -18.13 -8.67 -0.86
CA LYS A 120 -18.70 -9.73 -1.72
C LYS A 120 -18.65 -11.11 -1.06
N LYS A 121 -17.63 -11.41 -0.25
CA LYS A 121 -17.56 -12.65 0.53
C LYS A 121 -18.62 -12.73 1.64
N GLY A 122 -19.04 -11.59 2.20
CA GLY A 122 -20.06 -11.54 3.25
C GLY A 122 -21.48 -11.81 2.75
N ASP A 123 -21.73 -11.65 1.46
CA ASP A 123 -23.02 -11.89 0.81
C ASP A 123 -23.19 -13.32 0.26
N SER A 124 -22.17 -14.19 0.43
CA SER A 124 -22.14 -15.58 -0.04
C SER A 124 -22.29 -16.58 1.10
#